data_AF-A0A920JDH5-F1
#
_entry.id   AF-A0A920JDH5-F1
#
_cell.length_a   1.000
_cell.length_b   1.000
_cell.length_c   1.000
_cell.angle_alpha   90.00
_cell.angle_beta   90.00
_cell.angle_gamma   90.00
#
_symmetry.space_group_name_H-M   'P 1'
#
loop_
_entity.id
_entity.type
_entity.pdbx_description
1 polymer ?
#
loop_
_entity_poly.entity_id
_entity_poly.type
_entity_poly.pdbx_seq_one_letter_code
_entity_poly.pdbx_strand_id
1 'polypeptide(L)' 'MIKILFIRGQLDGSRPGNDVPTNGESLRSAIQALLNNEDPISEQLPSMGCNIKWRVGEEPDYFLNVKG' A
#
# COMPACT_ATOMS: atom_id res chain seq x y z
N MET A 1 5.37 -3.34 -24.42
CA MET A 1 5.72 -3.93 -23.11
C MET A 1 4.56 -3.60 -22.17
N ILE A 2 3.79 -4.60 -21.74
CA ILE A 2 2.69 -4.38 -20.80
C ILE A 2 3.31 -4.26 -19.41
N LYS A 3 2.98 -3.18 -18.67
CA LYS A 3 3.46 -2.97 -17.30
C LYS A 3 2.36 -3.44 -16.34
N ILE A 4 2.63 -4.51 -15.60
CA ILE A 4 1.70 -5.13 -14.65
C ILE A 4 2.03 -4.61 -13.23
N LEU A 5 1.01 -4.28 -12.45
CA LEU A 5 1.15 -3.84 -11.06
C LEU A 5 0.99 -5.02 -10.11
N PHE A 6 2.06 -5.39 -9.41
CA PHE A 6 2.04 -6.50 -8.46
C PHE A 6 1.60 -6.09 -7.05
N ILE A 7 1.82 -4.82 -6.66
CA ILE A 7 1.42 -4.33 -5.35
C ILE A 7 1.11 -2.83 -5.31
N ARG A 8 0.08 -2.48 -4.55
CA ARG A 8 -0.25 -1.16 -4.03
C ARG A 8 -0.75 -1.27 -2.59
N GLY A 9 -0.37 -0.33 -1.74
CA GLY A 9 -0.95 -0.19 -0.40
C GLY A 9 -0.18 -0.92 0.70
N GLN A 10 -0.80 -1.95 1.29
CA GLN A 10 -0.38 -2.56 2.55
C GLN A 10 1.03 -3.18 2.50
N LEU A 11 1.83 -2.93 3.54
CA LEU A 11 3.11 -3.59 3.78
C LEU A 11 2.93 -4.96 4.45
N ASP A 12 2.19 -5.00 5.56
CA ASP A 12 1.79 -6.19 6.32
C ASP A 12 0.53 -5.93 7.17
N GLY A 13 0.13 -6.93 7.98
CA GLY A 13 -1.04 -6.85 8.86
C GLY A 13 -0.80 -6.18 10.22
N SER A 14 0.43 -5.73 10.51
CA SER A 14 0.74 -5.11 11.81
C SER A 14 0.03 -3.76 11.94
N ARG A 15 -0.57 -3.48 13.11
CA ARG A 15 -1.27 -2.22 13.40
C ARG A 15 -1.06 -1.82 14.86
N PRO A 16 -1.09 -0.51 15.18
CA PRO A 16 -1.20 -0.09 16.57
C PRO A 16 -2.43 -0.76 17.22
N GLY A 17 -2.21 -1.51 18.29
CA GLY A 17 -3.28 -2.18 19.05
C GLY A 17 -3.62 -3.61 18.59
N ASN A 18 -2.84 -4.24 17.70
CA ASN A 18 -2.91 -5.68 17.47
C ASN A 18 -1.58 -6.38 17.79
N ASP A 19 -1.64 -7.70 17.95
CA ASP A 19 -0.47 -8.55 18.25
C ASP A 19 0.18 -9.12 16.99
N VAL A 20 -0.10 -8.55 15.81
CA VAL A 20 0.47 -9.02 14.54
C VAL A 20 1.89 -8.46 14.39
N PRO A 21 2.92 -9.31 14.23
CA PRO A 21 4.29 -8.84 14.09
C PRO A 21 4.51 -8.11 12.76
N THR A 22 5.38 -7.10 12.78
CA THR A 22 5.85 -6.44 11.56
C THR A 22 6.76 -7.39 10.77
N ASN A 23 6.29 -7.86 9.62
CA ASN A 23 6.96 -8.91 8.83
C ASN A 23 7.06 -8.56 7.33
N GLY A 24 6.35 -7.54 6.86
CA GLY A 24 6.29 -7.16 5.44
C GLY A 24 5.65 -8.21 4.52
N GLU A 25 4.81 -9.11 5.04
CA GLU A 25 4.26 -10.26 4.31
C GLU A 25 3.57 -9.88 3.00
N SER A 26 2.72 -8.85 2.99
CA SER A 26 2.00 -8.44 1.78
C SER A 26 2.96 -8.01 0.67
N LEU A 27 3.99 -7.21 1.02
CA LEU A 27 5.03 -6.80 0.08
C LEU A 27 5.90 -7.97 -0.39
N ARG A 28 6.30 -8.85 0.53
CA ARG A 28 7.12 -10.01 0.20
C ARG A 28 6.40 -10.95 -0.76
N SER A 29 5.14 -11.27 -0.51
CA SER A 29 4.35 -12.16 -1.38
C SER A 29 4.20 -11.60 -2.80
N ALA A 30 3.93 -10.30 -2.95
CA ALA A 30 3.84 -9.69 -4.27
C ALA A 30 5.18 -9.70 -5.04
N ILE A 31 6.30 -9.50 -4.32
CA ILE A 31 7.64 -9.61 -4.92
C ILE A 31 7.92 -11.05 -5.34
N GLN A 32 7.56 -12.05 -4.52
CA GLN A 32 7.75 -13.46 -4.89
C GLN A 32 6.94 -13.84 -6.13
N ALA A 33 5.66 -13.44 -6.20
CA ALA A 33 4.83 -13.67 -7.38
C ALA A 33 5.47 -13.07 -8.66
N LEU A 34 5.99 -11.85 -8.57
CA LEU A 34 6.71 -11.21 -9.68
C LEU A 34 7.96 -12.01 -10.10
N LEU A 35 8.78 -12.44 -9.14
CA LEU A 35 10.01 -13.18 -9.41
C LEU A 35 9.75 -14.57 -9.99
N ASN A 36 8.64 -15.19 -9.62
CA ASN A 36 8.24 -16.52 -10.10
C ASN A 36 7.47 -16.49 -11.44
N ASN A 37 7.24 -15.31 -12.02
CA ASN A 37 6.35 -15.12 -13.19
C ASN A 37 4.91 -15.60 -12.93
N GLU A 38 4.42 -15.42 -11.71
CA GLU A 38 3.03 -15.64 -11.33
C GLU A 38 2.18 -14.38 -11.57
N ASP A 39 0.86 -14.51 -11.48
CA ASP A 39 -0.06 -13.38 -11.56
C ASP A 39 -0.02 -12.52 -10.28
N PRO A 40 -0.33 -11.21 -10.36
CA PRO A 40 -0.48 -10.35 -9.18
C PRO A 40 -1.53 -10.89 -8.20
N ILE A 41 -1.29 -10.66 -6.91
CA ILE A 41 -2.26 -10.95 -5.85
C ILE A 41 -3.54 -10.13 -6.12
N SER A 42 -4.68 -10.83 -6.15
CA SER A 42 -5.99 -10.26 -6.49
C SER A 42 -6.49 -9.27 -5.44
N GLU A 43 -6.36 -9.63 -4.16
CA GLU A 43 -6.75 -8.78 -3.05
C GLU A 43 -5.57 -7.92 -2.58
N GLN A 44 -5.68 -6.61 -2.77
CA GLN A 44 -4.67 -5.64 -2.34
C GLN A 44 -5.30 -4.60 -1.42
N LEU A 45 -4.97 -4.71 -0.13
CA LEU A 45 -5.46 -3.80 0.90
C LEU A 45 -4.75 -2.43 0.82
N PRO A 46 -5.46 -1.32 1.08
CA PRO A 46 -4.84 0.01 1.14
C PRO A 46 -3.71 0.11 2.18
N SER A 47 -2.79 1.03 1.97
CA SER A 47 -1.82 1.40 3.01
C SER A 47 -2.55 2.11 4.16
N MET A 48 -2.01 1.95 5.37
CA MET A 48 -2.48 2.66 6.56
C MET A 48 -1.31 3.35 7.23
N GLY A 49 -1.51 4.60 7.64
CA GLY A 49 -0.49 5.41 8.30
C GLY A 49 -0.87 6.87 8.33
N CYS A 50 0.05 7.70 8.80
CA CYS A 50 -0.08 9.15 8.71
C CYS A 50 -0.25 9.59 7.26
N ASN A 51 -1.04 10.64 7.03
CA ASN A 51 -1.07 11.31 5.76
C ASN A 51 0.33 11.83 5.37
N ILE A 52 0.59 11.91 4.07
CA ILE A 52 1.77 12.60 3.53
C ILE A 52 1.72 14.07 3.97
N LYS A 53 2.87 14.59 4.38
CA LYS A 53 3.03 16.00 4.75
C LYS A 53 3.38 16.81 3.51
N TRP A 54 2.35 17.24 2.81
CA TRP A 54 2.47 18.06 1.61
C TRP A 54 2.98 19.47 1.94
N ARG A 55 3.73 20.06 1.01
CA ARG A 55 3.96 21.50 1.03
C ARG A 55 2.65 22.20 0.67
N VAL A 56 2.41 23.38 1.24
CA VAL A 56 1.20 24.16 0.97
C VAL A 56 1.06 24.41 -0.54
N GLY A 57 -0.05 24.00 -1.13
CA GLY A 57 -0.35 24.14 -2.55
C GLY A 57 0.13 22.99 -3.44
N GLU A 58 0.83 22.00 -2.87
CA GLU A 58 1.34 20.81 -3.58
C GLU A 58 0.61 19.53 -3.14
N GLU A 59 -0.41 19.66 -2.30
CA GLU A 59 -1.30 18.58 -1.97
C GLU A 59 -2.17 18.16 -3.17
N PRO A 60 -2.56 16.88 -3.26
CA PRO A 60 -3.50 16.44 -4.28
C PRO A 60 -4.90 16.97 -3.99
N ASP A 61 -5.72 17.07 -5.03
CA ASP A 61 -7.09 17.63 -4.97
C ASP A 61 -7.97 16.98 -3.89
N TYR A 62 -7.74 15.71 -3.55
CA TYR A 62 -8.50 15.01 -2.52
C TYR A 62 -8.13 15.41 -1.08
N PHE A 63 -7.03 16.12 -0.85
CA PHE A 63 -6.51 16.40 0.48
C PHE A 63 -7.32 17.47 1.24
N LEU A 64 -7.74 18.54 0.55
CA LEU A 64 -8.49 19.64 1.16
C LEU A 64 -10.02 19.49 1.06
N ASN A 65 -10.51 18.51 0.29
CA ASN A 65 -11.94 18.30 0.06
C ASN A 65 -12.67 17.62 1.22
N VAL A 66 -12.11 17.64 2.43
CA VAL A 66 -12.80 17.25 3.66
C VAL A 66 -13.43 18.49 4.29
N LYS A 67 -14.40 19.08 3.60
CA LYS A 67 -15.38 19.99 4.21
C LYS A 67 -16.77 19.42 3.98
N GLY A 68 -17.14 18.50 4.87
CA GLY A 68 -18.52 18.27 5.28
C GLY A 68 -18.73 18.98 6.60
#